data_AF-A0A0K1PZJ3-F1
#
_entry.id   AF-A0A0K1PZJ3-F1
#
_cell.length_a   1.000
_cell.length_b   1.000
_cell.length_c   1.000
_cell.angle_alpha   90.00
_cell.angle_beta   90.00
_cell.angle_gamma   90.00
#
_symmetry.space_group_name_H-M   'P 1'
#
loop_
_entity.id
_entity.type
_entity.pdbx_description
1 polymer ?
#
loop_
_entity_poly.entity_id
_entity_poly.type
_entity_poly.pdbx_seq_one_letter_code
_entity_poly.pdbx_strand_id
1 'polypeptide(L)'
;MNKLPEDEVTTNLIAKTTGISVGTLYKHYPHKDAIVSDLIDAFITSDVRELRARLVASSGARAHEEAVDWLIAKHETEHQLRAVLYGNLGRLRKTSDAFHARLEILDGITKSRTTKERTESPNRSLMILAAANAMIHVLSQVEGTPDDWAHLKRLCLMLLER
;
A
#
# COMPACT_ATOMS: atom_id res chain seq x y z
N MET A 1 -5.81 -13.06 -10.01
CA MET A 1 -4.35 -13.15 -9.87
C MET A 1 -3.92 -13.59 -8.48
N ASN A 2 -4.68 -13.29 -7.41
CA ASN A 2 -4.40 -13.68 -6.03
C ASN A 2 -5.02 -15.02 -5.57
N LYS A 3 -5.75 -15.72 -6.45
CA LYS A 3 -6.44 -16.99 -6.14
C LYS A 3 -5.71 -18.24 -6.65
N LEU A 4 -4.60 -18.05 -7.38
CA LEU A 4 -3.83 -19.11 -8.02
C LEU A 4 -2.34 -18.83 -7.81
N PRO A 5 -1.49 -19.86 -7.77
CA PRO A 5 -0.04 -19.70 -7.83
C PRO A 5 0.40 -18.81 -9.00
N GLU A 6 1.45 -17.99 -8.80
CA GLU A 6 1.86 -16.99 -9.80
C GLU A 6 2.27 -17.62 -11.14
N ASP A 7 2.88 -18.80 -11.11
CA ASP A 7 3.29 -19.60 -12.26
C ASP A 7 2.11 -20.17 -13.06
N GLU A 8 0.98 -20.43 -12.41
CA GLU A 8 -0.26 -20.87 -13.07
C GLU A 8 -1.04 -19.72 -13.72
N VAL A 9 -0.80 -18.48 -13.31
CA VAL A 9 -1.46 -17.31 -13.90
C VAL A 9 -0.82 -16.98 -15.26
N THR A 10 -1.61 -17.11 -16.33
CA THR A 10 -1.19 -16.80 -17.70
C THR A 10 -2.10 -15.74 -18.34
N THR A 11 -1.61 -15.04 -19.37
CA THR A 11 -2.42 -14.08 -20.17
C THR A 11 -3.68 -14.75 -20.75
N ASN A 12 -3.57 -16.01 -21.18
CA ASN A 12 -4.71 -16.78 -21.69
C ASN A 12 -5.75 -17.06 -20.60
N LEU A 13 -5.30 -17.41 -19.40
CA LEU A 13 -6.20 -17.61 -18.26
C LEU A 13 -6.91 -16.30 -17.89
N ILE A 14 -6.19 -15.18 -17.87
CA ILE A 14 -6.77 -13.85 -17.61
C ILE A 14 -7.83 -13.50 -18.66
N ALA A 15 -7.54 -13.72 -19.95
CA ALA A 15 -8.50 -13.52 -21.03
C ALA A 15 -9.77 -14.36 -20.82
N LYS A 16 -9.61 -15.66 -20.52
CA LYS A 16 -10.73 -16.57 -20.24
C LYS A 16 -11.57 -16.11 -19.04
N THR A 17 -10.93 -15.71 -17.94
CA THR A 17 -11.63 -15.29 -16.72
C THR A 17 -12.36 -13.95 -16.89
N THR A 18 -11.81 -13.03 -17.67
CA THR A 18 -12.40 -11.69 -17.88
C THR A 18 -13.40 -11.63 -19.04
N GLY A 19 -13.45 -12.67 -19.88
CA GLY A 19 -14.25 -12.67 -21.11
C GLY A 19 -13.69 -11.77 -22.22
N ILE A 20 -12.50 -11.19 -22.02
CA ILE A 20 -11.80 -10.38 -23.02
C ILE A 20 -11.14 -11.32 -24.03
N SER A 21 -11.22 -10.99 -25.32
CA SER A 21 -10.54 -11.77 -26.34
C SER A 21 -9.03 -11.78 -26.10
N VAL A 22 -8.40 -12.94 -26.27
CA VAL A 22 -6.94 -13.08 -26.08
C VAL A 22 -6.16 -12.13 -27.00
N GLY A 23 -6.64 -11.90 -28.23
CA GLY A 23 -6.02 -10.94 -29.16
C GLY A 23 -6.13 -9.49 -28.68
N THR A 24 -7.26 -9.10 -28.09
CA THR A 24 -7.42 -7.79 -27.45
C THR A 24 -6.45 -7.65 -26.27
N LEU A 25 -6.30 -8.69 -25.45
CA LEU A 25 -5.42 -8.64 -24.29
C LEU A 25 -3.96 -8.50 -24.71
N TYR A 26 -3.48 -9.27 -25.69
CA TYR A 26 -2.11 -9.14 -26.21
C TYR A 26 -1.82 -7.79 -26.88
N LYS A 27 -2.84 -7.12 -27.43
CA LYS A 27 -2.70 -5.78 -28.01
C LYS A 27 -2.33 -4.73 -26.95
N HIS A 28 -2.86 -4.87 -25.74
CA HIS A 28 -2.60 -3.94 -24.63
C HIS A 28 -1.48 -4.43 -23.71
N TYR A 29 -1.39 -5.74 -23.51
CA TYR A 29 -0.51 -6.38 -22.54
C TYR A 29 0.23 -7.55 -23.21
N PRO A 30 1.50 -7.34 -23.63
CA PRO A 30 2.24 -8.38 -24.34
C PRO A 30 2.50 -9.64 -23.49
N HIS A 31 2.52 -9.50 -22.17
CA HIS A 31 2.69 -10.60 -21.21
C HIS A 31 2.06 -10.25 -19.86
N LYS A 32 1.87 -11.25 -18.98
CA LYS A 32 1.23 -11.08 -17.67
C LYS A 32 1.90 -10.00 -16.80
N ASP A 33 3.22 -9.87 -16.89
CA ASP A 33 3.96 -8.89 -16.08
C ASP A 33 3.59 -7.44 -16.43
N ALA A 34 3.20 -7.17 -17.68
CA ALA A 34 2.71 -5.84 -18.06
C ALA A 34 1.39 -5.52 -17.35
N ILE A 35 0.52 -6.53 -17.19
CA ILE A 35 -0.73 -6.40 -16.42
C ILE A 35 -0.42 -6.16 -14.94
N VAL A 36 0.50 -6.95 -14.35
CA VAL A 36 0.87 -6.80 -12.93
C VAL A 36 1.51 -5.43 -12.68
N SER A 37 2.38 -4.97 -13.59
CA SER A 37 3.00 -3.64 -13.51
C SER A 37 1.95 -2.53 -13.50
N ASP A 38 0.99 -2.56 -14.43
CA ASP A 38 -0.09 -1.57 -14.48
C ASP A 38 -1.00 -1.65 -13.24
N LEU A 39 -1.26 -2.86 -12.73
CA LEU A 39 -2.00 -3.04 -11.49
C LEU A 39 -1.26 -2.42 -10.30
N ILE A 40 0.06 -2.61 -10.19
CA ILE A 40 0.87 -1.97 -9.15
C ILE A 40 0.73 -0.44 -9.23
N ASP A 41 0.85 0.14 -10.43
CA ASP A 41 0.75 1.59 -10.63
C ASP A 41 -0.64 2.13 -10.26
N ALA A 42 -1.69 1.41 -10.68
CA ALA A 42 -3.07 1.74 -10.34
C ALA A 42 -3.32 1.67 -8.82
N PHE A 43 -2.81 0.63 -8.16
CA PHE A 43 -2.93 0.46 -6.71
C PHE A 43 -2.21 1.55 -5.93
N ILE A 44 -0.96 1.83 -6.29
CA ILE A 44 -0.16 2.89 -5.67
C ILE A 44 -0.89 4.24 -5.81
N THR A 45 -1.36 4.56 -7.02
CA THR A 45 -2.08 5.81 -7.28
C THR A 45 -3.38 5.91 -6.48
N SER A 46 -4.12 4.80 -6.37
CA SER A 46 -5.37 4.75 -5.59
C SER A 46 -5.10 4.94 -4.10
N ASP A 47 -4.07 4.26 -3.57
CA ASP A 47 -3.66 4.31 -2.16
C ASP A 47 -3.28 5.75 -1.77
N VAL A 48 -2.45 6.41 -2.57
CA VAL A 48 -2.06 7.82 -2.36
C VAL A 48 -3.28 8.72 -2.36
N ARG A 49 -4.18 8.57 -3.34
CA ARG A 49 -5.37 9.41 -3.47
C ARG A 49 -6.31 9.25 -2.28
N GLU A 50 -6.59 8.02 -1.87
CA GLU A 50 -7.52 7.72 -0.78
C GLU A 50 -6.96 8.21 0.56
N LEU A 51 -5.71 7.88 0.85
CA LEU A 51 -5.08 8.30 2.10
C LEU A 51 -4.95 9.82 2.16
N ARG A 52 -4.54 10.48 1.07
CA ARG A 52 -4.51 11.95 1.00
C ARG A 52 -5.87 12.55 1.31
N ALA A 53 -6.95 12.04 0.73
CA ALA A 53 -8.30 12.56 0.96
C ALA A 53 -8.72 12.46 2.43
N ARG A 54 -8.34 11.38 3.13
CA ARG A 54 -8.59 11.21 4.58
C ARG A 54 -7.81 12.23 5.41
N LEU A 55 -6.54 12.42 5.06
CA LEU A 55 -5.63 13.29 5.81
C LEU A 55 -5.91 14.78 5.63
N VAL A 56 -6.70 15.21 4.63
CA VAL A 56 -7.08 16.63 4.47
C VAL A 56 -7.76 17.19 5.72
N ALA A 57 -8.54 16.38 6.42
CA ALA A 57 -9.30 16.81 7.61
C ALA A 57 -8.51 16.66 8.93
N SER A 58 -7.26 16.19 8.87
CA SER A 58 -6.51 15.73 10.03
C SER A 58 -5.09 16.28 10.08
N SER A 59 -4.63 16.60 11.28
CA SER A 59 -3.29 17.13 11.53
C SER A 59 -2.64 16.45 12.74
N GLY A 60 -1.31 16.56 12.84
CA GLY A 60 -0.55 16.08 14.00
C GLY A 60 -0.77 14.60 14.29
N ALA A 61 -0.92 14.25 15.57
CA ALA A 61 -1.11 12.87 16.04
C ALA A 61 -2.36 12.20 15.43
N ARG A 62 -3.42 12.96 15.14
CA ARG A 62 -4.64 12.42 14.52
C ARG A 62 -4.38 11.95 13.08
N ALA A 63 -3.58 12.69 12.32
CA ALA A 63 -3.21 12.29 10.96
C ALA A 63 -2.41 10.97 10.95
N HIS A 64 -1.56 10.77 11.95
CA HIS A 64 -0.82 9.53 12.14
C HIS A 64 -1.74 8.35 12.48
N GLU A 65 -2.68 8.54 13.41
CA GLU A 65 -3.66 7.50 13.76
C GLU A 65 -4.50 7.10 12.55
N GLU A 66 -5.05 8.09 11.82
CA GLU A 66 -5.87 7.81 10.63
C GLU A 66 -5.08 7.11 9.52
N ALA A 67 -3.79 7.42 9.36
CA ALA A 67 -2.92 6.71 8.43
C ALA A 67 -2.69 5.24 8.82
N VAL A 68 -2.43 4.97 10.11
CA VAL A 68 -2.25 3.61 10.61
C VAL A 68 -3.54 2.80 10.50
N ASP A 69 -4.68 3.37 10.89
CA ASP A 69 -5.98 2.72 10.78
C ASP A 69 -6.34 2.39 9.33
N TRP A 70 -6.07 3.33 8.41
CA TRP A 70 -6.26 3.09 6.99
C TRP A 70 -5.36 1.95 6.46
N LEU A 71 -4.08 1.92 6.87
CA LEU A 71 -3.15 0.85 6.48
C LEU A 71 -3.63 -0.52 6.97
N ILE A 72 -4.10 -0.62 8.21
CA ILE A 72 -4.63 -1.87 8.78
C ILE A 72 -5.85 -2.31 7.97
N ALA A 73 -6.86 -1.46 7.83
CA ALA A 73 -8.11 -1.81 7.13
C ALA A 73 -7.87 -2.27 5.69
N LYS A 74 -6.91 -1.63 4.99
CA LYS A 74 -6.52 -2.03 3.64
C LYS A 74 -5.86 -3.40 3.60
N HIS A 75 -4.97 -3.69 4.55
CA HIS A 75 -4.29 -4.96 4.58
C HIS A 75 -5.21 -6.09 5.05
N GLU A 76 -6.15 -5.85 5.96
CA GLU A 76 -7.15 -6.85 6.34
C GLU A 76 -7.99 -7.31 5.13
N THR A 77 -8.47 -6.36 4.32
CA THR A 77 -9.40 -6.64 3.21
C THR A 77 -8.71 -7.08 1.92
N GLU A 78 -7.48 -6.64 1.66
CA GLU A 78 -6.78 -6.84 0.39
C GLU A 78 -5.48 -7.64 0.51
N HIS A 79 -5.20 -8.29 1.67
CA HIS A 79 -3.92 -8.97 1.95
C HIS A 79 -3.42 -9.88 0.82
N GLN A 80 -4.28 -10.73 0.25
CA GLN A 80 -3.87 -11.66 -0.83
C GLN A 80 -3.45 -10.93 -2.10
N LEU A 81 -4.14 -9.83 -2.44
CA LEU A 81 -3.78 -9.03 -3.60
C LEU A 81 -2.50 -8.25 -3.34
N ARG A 82 -2.39 -7.63 -2.16
CA ARG A 82 -1.20 -6.90 -1.73
C ARG A 82 0.03 -7.80 -1.67
N ALA A 83 -0.12 -9.08 -1.30
CA ALA A 83 0.95 -10.08 -1.37
C ALA A 83 1.52 -10.22 -2.79
N VAL A 84 0.65 -10.39 -3.78
CA VAL A 84 1.05 -10.49 -5.20
C VAL A 84 1.74 -9.21 -5.66
N LEU A 85 1.20 -8.05 -5.32
CA LEU A 85 1.78 -6.75 -5.73
C LEU A 85 3.16 -6.53 -5.07
N TYR A 86 3.27 -6.74 -3.76
CA TYR A 86 4.49 -6.49 -3.00
C TYR A 86 5.60 -7.47 -3.36
N GLY A 87 5.26 -8.76 -3.55
CA GLY A 87 6.20 -9.77 -4.02
C GLY A 87 6.80 -9.45 -5.40
N ASN A 88 6.09 -8.66 -6.22
CA ASN A 88 6.51 -8.30 -7.56
C ASN A 88 7.20 -6.94 -7.69
N LEU A 89 7.21 -6.10 -6.64
CA LEU A 89 7.79 -4.75 -6.70
C LEU A 89 9.26 -4.75 -7.15
N GLY A 90 10.09 -5.62 -6.57
CA GLY A 90 11.51 -5.71 -6.90
C GLY A 90 11.73 -6.26 -8.31
N ARG A 91 11.05 -7.37 -8.63
CA ARG A 91 11.15 -8.06 -9.92
C ARG A 91 10.75 -7.17 -11.10
N LEU A 92 9.70 -6.37 -10.92
CA LEU A 92 9.18 -5.44 -11.93
C LEU A 92 9.80 -4.04 -11.84
N ARG A 93 10.81 -3.84 -10.98
CA ARG A 93 11.52 -2.56 -10.79
C ARG A 93 10.61 -1.39 -10.35
N LYS A 94 9.54 -1.70 -9.62
CA LYS A 94 8.54 -0.76 -9.09
C LYS A 94 8.82 -0.27 -7.66
N THR A 95 9.92 -0.69 -7.04
CA THR A 95 10.29 -0.29 -5.67
C THR A 95 10.41 1.23 -5.51
N SER A 96 10.99 1.92 -6.49
CA SER A 96 11.14 3.39 -6.45
C SER A 96 9.78 4.09 -6.55
N ASP A 97 8.89 3.61 -7.42
CA ASP A 97 7.55 4.17 -7.61
C ASP A 97 6.75 4.06 -6.30
N ALA A 98 6.79 2.88 -5.65
CA ALA A 98 6.17 2.65 -4.35
C ALA A 98 6.81 3.49 -3.23
N PHE A 99 8.09 3.85 -3.34
CA PHE A 99 8.75 4.76 -2.41
C PHE A 99 8.32 6.22 -2.62
N HIS A 100 8.27 6.69 -3.88
CA HIS A 100 7.85 8.05 -4.22
C HIS A 100 6.40 8.33 -3.82
N ALA A 101 5.50 7.36 -4.04
CA ALA A 101 4.12 7.46 -3.58
C ALA A 101 4.00 7.66 -2.07
N ARG A 102 4.84 6.98 -1.28
CA ARG A 102 4.90 7.18 0.18
C ARG A 102 5.38 8.59 0.53
N LEU A 103 6.39 9.11 -0.19
CA LEU A 103 6.85 10.49 -0.01
C LEU A 103 5.74 11.50 -0.29
N GLU A 104 4.89 11.26 -1.30
CA GLU A 104 3.75 12.14 -1.61
C GLU A 104 2.73 12.18 -0.46
N ILE A 105 2.41 11.01 0.12
CA ILE A 105 1.51 10.92 1.28
C ILE A 105 2.06 11.76 2.46
N LEU A 106 3.36 11.69 2.72
CA LEU A 106 4.00 12.43 3.80
C LEU A 106 4.11 13.92 3.56
N ASP A 107 4.34 14.33 2.31
CA ASP A 107 4.23 15.73 1.93
C ASP A 107 2.82 16.26 2.26
N GLY A 108 1.78 15.44 2.06
CA GLY A 108 0.43 15.72 2.53
C GLY A 108 0.32 15.86 4.07
N ILE A 109 0.87 14.92 4.83
CA ILE A 109 0.84 14.92 6.31
C ILE A 109 1.63 16.10 6.89
N THR A 110 2.77 16.43 6.29
CA THR A 110 3.65 17.51 6.78
C THR A 110 3.09 18.88 6.44
N LYS A 111 2.42 19.04 5.29
CA LYS A 111 1.74 20.30 4.90
C LYS A 111 0.48 20.58 5.72
N SER A 112 -0.16 19.57 6.32
CA SER A 112 -1.32 19.77 7.20
C SER A 112 -0.93 20.13 8.65
N ARG A 113 0.36 20.19 8.99
CA ARG A 113 0.83 20.57 10.33
C ARG A 113 0.67 22.07 10.59
N THR A 114 0.22 22.41 11.79
CA THR A 114 0.25 23.79 12.29
C THR A 114 1.69 24.25 12.56
N THR A 115 1.94 25.56 12.60
CA THR A 115 3.27 26.14 12.88
C THR A 115 3.91 25.65 14.20
N LYS A 116 3.11 25.10 15.12
CA LYS A 116 3.51 24.58 16.43
C LYS A 116 3.96 23.10 16.39
N GLU A 117 3.58 22.34 15.37
CA GLU A 117 3.86 20.91 15.19
C GLU A 117 5.09 20.65 14.28
N ARG A 118 5.79 21.71 13.88
CA ARG A 118 6.92 21.66 12.93
C ARG A 118 8.21 21.05 13.51
N THR A 119 8.19 20.61 14.76
CA THR A 119 9.33 20.03 15.49
C THR A 119 9.60 18.57 15.15
N GLU A 120 8.64 17.83 14.59
CA GLU A 120 8.88 16.47 14.12
C GLU A 120 9.63 16.46 12.78
N SER A 121 10.79 15.81 12.73
CA SER A 121 11.53 15.58 11.49
C SER A 121 10.67 14.80 10.48
N PRO A 122 10.38 15.34 9.28
CA PRO A 122 9.62 14.65 8.23
C PRO A 122 10.14 13.24 7.90
N ASN A 123 11.45 13.05 7.97
CA ASN A 123 12.10 11.77 7.71
C ASN A 123 11.74 10.72 8.77
N ARG A 124 11.48 11.13 10.02
CA ARG A 124 11.10 10.20 11.08
C ARG A 124 9.68 9.68 10.90
N SER A 125 8.72 10.56 10.61
CA SER A 125 7.34 10.16 10.31
C SER A 125 7.28 9.24 9.08
N LEU A 126 8.12 9.50 8.07
CA LEU A 126 8.32 8.61 6.91
C LEU A 126 8.78 7.22 7.32
N MET A 127 9.86 7.15 8.08
CA MET A 127 10.44 5.87 8.51
C MET A 127 9.44 5.06 9.31
N ILE A 128 8.70 5.70 10.22
CA ILE A 128 7.73 5.00 11.07
C ILE A 128 6.53 4.54 10.26
N LEU A 129 5.96 5.36 9.37
CA LEU A 129 4.84 4.94 8.52
C LEU A 129 5.25 3.85 7.51
N ALA A 130 6.46 3.92 6.97
CA ALA A 130 6.99 2.86 6.12
C ALA A 130 7.19 1.54 6.89
N ALA A 131 7.73 1.62 8.11
CA ALA A 131 7.87 0.47 9.00
C ALA A 131 6.50 -0.09 9.40
N ALA A 132 5.53 0.77 9.74
CA ALA A 132 4.16 0.37 10.05
C ALA A 132 3.54 -0.39 8.88
N ASN A 133 3.62 0.16 7.66
CA ASN A 133 3.11 -0.52 6.46
C ASN A 133 3.80 -1.88 6.23
N ALA A 134 5.11 -1.99 6.43
CA ALA A 134 5.83 -3.25 6.29
C ALA A 134 5.40 -4.29 7.35
N MET A 135 5.28 -3.89 8.62
CA MET A 135 4.83 -4.78 9.71
C MET A 135 3.38 -5.20 9.52
N ILE A 136 2.49 -4.27 9.16
CA ILE A 136 1.08 -4.52 8.84
C ILE A 136 0.97 -5.50 7.68
N HIS A 137 1.79 -5.31 6.64
CA HIS A 137 1.84 -6.23 5.52
C HIS A 137 2.23 -7.64 5.99
N VAL A 138 3.33 -7.79 6.71
CA VAL A 138 3.77 -9.11 7.23
C VAL A 138 2.70 -9.76 8.11
N LEU A 139 2.10 -9.01 9.04
CA LEU A 139 1.05 -9.51 9.92
C LEU A 139 -0.19 -9.98 9.14
N SER A 140 -0.54 -9.26 8.07
CA SER A 140 -1.66 -9.64 7.19
C SER A 140 -1.44 -10.96 6.43
N GLN A 141 -0.18 -11.37 6.24
CA GLN A 141 0.16 -12.62 5.55
C GLN A 141 0.12 -13.85 6.46
N VAL A 142 0.18 -13.65 7.78
CA VAL A 142 0.14 -14.72 8.79
C VAL A 142 -1.21 -14.79 9.52
N GLU A 143 -2.23 -14.13 8.99
CA GLU A 143 -3.60 -14.08 9.55
C GLU A 143 -3.63 -13.61 11.01
N GLY A 144 -2.97 -12.48 11.29
CA GLY A 144 -2.90 -11.89 12.64
C GLY A 144 -4.26 -11.80 13.35
N THR A 145 -4.26 -12.09 14.64
CA THR A 145 -5.45 -12.01 15.49
C THR A 145 -5.83 -10.56 15.78
N PRO A 146 -7.08 -10.27 16.21
CA PRO A 146 -7.46 -8.92 16.63
C PRO A 146 -6.53 -8.31 17.69
N ASP A 147 -5.98 -9.14 18.59
CA ASP A 147 -5.03 -8.71 19.60
C ASP A 147 -3.66 -8.32 19.00
N ASP A 148 -3.21 -9.04 17.96
CA ASP A 148 -1.99 -8.71 17.22
C ASP A 148 -2.12 -7.35 16.51
N TRP A 149 -3.27 -7.11 15.87
CA TRP A 149 -3.57 -5.83 15.21
C TRP A 149 -3.61 -4.68 16.21
N ALA A 150 -4.28 -4.87 17.35
CA ALA A 150 -4.33 -3.88 18.42
C ALA A 150 -2.93 -3.60 19.01
N HIS A 151 -2.11 -4.64 19.17
CA HIS A 151 -0.74 -4.49 19.65
C HIS A 151 0.13 -3.72 18.64
N LEU A 152 0.04 -4.08 17.36
CA LEU A 152 0.78 -3.41 16.29
C LEU A 152 0.38 -1.92 16.15
N LYS A 153 -0.93 -1.61 16.19
CA LYS A 153 -1.41 -0.21 16.18
C LYS A 153 -0.79 0.59 17.32
N ARG A 154 -0.82 0.05 18.55
CA ARG A 154 -0.21 0.71 19.72
C ARG A 154 1.29 0.95 19.53
N LEU A 155 2.04 -0.04 19.02
CA LEU A 155 3.46 0.12 18.74
C LEU A 155 3.73 1.24 17.72
N CYS A 156 2.98 1.26 16.61
CA CYS A 156 3.12 2.28 15.58
C CYS A 156 2.84 3.69 16.12
N LEU A 157 1.77 3.86 16.90
CA LEU A 157 1.41 5.16 17.48
C LEU A 157 2.43 5.63 18.52
N MET A 158 2.90 4.75 19.41
CA MET A 158 3.94 5.10 20.39
C MET A 158 5.24 5.60 19.74
N LEU A 159 5.58 5.10 18.55
CA LEU A 159 6.76 5.56 17.81
C LEU A 159 6.53 6.94 17.17
N LEU A 160 5.28 7.26 16.81
CA LEU A 160 4.86 8.53 16.19
C LEU A 160 4.61 9.66 17.21
N GLU A 161 4.39 9.35 18.48
CA GLU A 161 4.06 10.34 19.53
C GLU A 161 5.27 10.87 20.33
N ARG A 162 6.45 10.26 20.19
CA ARG A 162 7.70 10.73 20.83
C ARG A 162 8.35 11.86 20.05
#